data_AF-A0AA90Y0X5-F1
#
_entry.id   AF-A0AA90Y0X5-F1
#
_cell.length_a   1.000
_cell.length_b   1.000
_cell.length_c   1.000
_cell.angle_alpha   90.00
_cell.angle_beta   90.00
_cell.angle_gamma   90.00
#
_symmetry.space_group_name_H-M   'P 1'
#
loop_
_entity.id
_entity.type
_entity.pdbx_description
1 polymer ?
#
loop_
_entity_poly.entity_id
_entity_poly.type
_entity_poly.pdbx_seq_one_letter_code
_entity_poly.pdbx_strand_id
1 'polypeptide(L)'
;MSNTVITCFQESYQKNLILLEAVREEQWDAVTELAEEYVTLLQDIFENFPQALTSHENEFTVEEKNLLREVIQCLQANDKEIANSLKSRLSFLQKNMSALHHGNQCSQLYNAQYMSIMSTVN
;
A
#
# COMPACT_ATOMS: atom_id res chain seq x y z
N MET A 1 -13.95 -9.93 25.95
CA MET A 1 -12.96 -10.62 25.09
C MET A 1 -13.45 -10.67 23.64
N SER A 2 -14.68 -11.14 23.33
CA SER A 2 -15.29 -10.98 21.97
C SER A 2 -15.32 -9.52 21.49
N ASN A 3 -15.68 -8.61 22.40
CA ASN A 3 -15.73 -7.17 22.12
C ASN A 3 -14.34 -6.60 21.76
N THR A 4 -13.27 -7.05 22.44
CA THR A 4 -11.89 -6.63 22.18
C THR A 4 -11.46 -6.99 20.76
N VAL A 5 -11.80 -8.20 20.32
CA VAL A 5 -11.56 -8.68 18.95
C VAL A 5 -12.26 -7.79 17.91
N ILE A 6 -13.53 -7.48 18.13
CA ILE A 6 -14.31 -6.63 17.22
C ILE A 6 -13.69 -5.23 17.17
N THR A 7 -13.30 -4.67 18.32
CA THR A 7 -12.64 -3.37 18.40
C THR A 7 -11.33 -3.37 17.61
N CYS A 8 -10.47 -4.39 17.74
CA CYS A 8 -9.23 -4.47 16.97
C CYS A 8 -9.47 -4.48 15.46
N PHE A 9 -10.49 -5.22 14.98
CA PHE A 9 -10.84 -5.23 13.56
C PHE A 9 -11.45 -3.90 13.09
N GLN A 10 -12.18 -3.20 13.96
CA GLN A 10 -12.70 -1.86 13.66
C GLN A 10 -11.56 -0.84 13.59
N GLU A 11 -10.59 -0.91 14.49
CA GLU A 11 -9.38 -0.07 14.47
C GLU A 11 -8.55 -0.33 13.22
N SER A 12 -8.36 -1.60 12.83
CA SER A 12 -7.67 -1.93 11.58
C SER A 12 -8.42 -1.40 10.37
N TYR A 13 -9.76 -1.41 10.39
CA TYR A 13 -10.58 -0.83 9.33
C TYR A 13 -10.43 0.69 9.24
N GLN A 14 -10.35 1.42 10.36
CA GLN A 14 -10.09 2.85 10.34
C GLN A 14 -8.71 3.19 9.76
N LYS A 15 -7.66 2.47 10.19
CA LYS A 15 -6.30 2.65 9.64
C LYS A 15 -6.25 2.33 8.15
N ASN A 16 -6.94 1.27 7.72
CA ASN A 16 -7.08 0.90 6.33
C ASN A 16 -7.78 1.98 5.47
N LEU A 17 -8.84 2.61 5.99
CA LEU A 17 -9.50 3.73 5.31
C LEU A 17 -8.59 4.95 5.14
N ILE A 18 -7.83 5.31 6.19
CA ILE A 18 -6.87 6.41 6.12
C ILE A 18 -5.81 6.13 5.06
N LEU A 19 -5.26 4.91 5.05
CA LEU A 19 -4.29 4.48 4.04
C LEU A 19 -4.90 4.52 2.62
N LEU A 20 -6.13 4.01 2.45
CA LEU A 20 -6.82 4.03 1.17
C LEU A 20 -7.00 5.46 0.65
N GLU A 21 -7.40 6.39 1.52
CA GLU A 21 -7.58 7.79 1.13
C GLU A 21 -6.26 8.44 0.72
N ALA A 22 -5.19 8.23 1.49
CA ALA A 22 -3.86 8.71 1.13
C ALA A 22 -3.38 8.17 -0.22
N VAL A 23 -3.70 6.91 -0.54
CA VAL A 23 -3.42 6.30 -1.85
C VAL A 23 -4.25 6.94 -2.97
N ARG A 24 -5.54 7.23 -2.72
CA ARG A 24 -6.42 7.90 -3.70
C ARG A 24 -6.00 9.33 -3.98
N GLU A 25 -5.54 10.05 -2.96
CA GLU A 25 -5.01 11.40 -3.05
C GLU A 25 -3.55 11.46 -3.54
N GLU A 26 -2.95 10.31 -3.86
CA GLU A 26 -1.57 10.19 -4.32
C GLU A 26 -0.52 10.78 -3.35
N GLN A 27 -0.81 10.77 -2.05
CA GLN A 27 0.09 11.24 -0.99
C GLN A 27 1.20 10.20 -0.69
N TRP A 28 2.02 9.88 -1.69
CA TRP A 28 2.93 8.71 -1.66
C TRP A 28 3.93 8.71 -0.51
N ASP A 29 4.35 9.87 -0.02
CA ASP A 29 5.26 9.99 1.14
C ASP A 29 4.57 9.55 2.45
N ALA A 30 3.30 9.90 2.63
CA ALA A 30 2.51 9.46 3.79
C ALA A 30 2.08 7.99 3.66
N VAL A 31 1.83 7.52 2.43
CA VAL A 31 1.42 6.13 2.15
C VAL A 31 2.45 5.13 2.68
N THR A 32 3.74 5.43 2.61
CA THR A 32 4.78 4.52 3.14
C THR A 32 4.70 4.35 4.66
N GLU A 33 4.50 5.43 5.41
CA GLU A 33 4.39 5.41 6.87
C GLU A 33 3.08 4.73 7.30
N LEU A 34 1.96 5.11 6.68
CA LEU A 34 0.64 4.55 6.96
C LEU A 34 0.55 3.04 6.64
N ALA A 35 1.25 2.58 5.60
CA ALA A 35 1.29 1.17 5.24
C ALA A 35 2.05 0.34 6.28
N GLU A 36 3.15 0.87 6.83
CA GLU A 36 3.88 0.21 7.91
C GLU A 36 3.00 0.07 9.15
N GLU A 37 2.38 1.15 9.62
CA GLU A 37 1.46 1.13 10.76
C GLU A 37 0.33 0.11 10.58
N TYR A 38 -0.29 0.08 9.39
CA TYR A 38 -1.39 -0.82 9.10
C TYR A 38 -0.95 -2.29 9.08
N VAL A 39 0.18 -2.60 8.47
CA VAL A 39 0.70 -3.98 8.39
C VAL A 39 1.10 -4.48 9.78
N THR A 40 1.76 -3.66 10.59
CA THR A 40 2.11 -4.02 11.98
C THR A 40 0.86 -4.31 12.79
N LEU A 41 -0.17 -3.46 12.69
CA LEU A 41 -1.44 -3.69 13.38
C LEU A 41 -2.10 -5.02 12.95
N LEU A 42 -2.10 -5.33 11.66
CA LEU A 42 -2.63 -6.62 11.18
C LEU A 42 -1.83 -7.81 11.72
N GLN A 43 -0.49 -7.71 11.76
CA GLN A 43 0.37 -8.76 12.32
C GLN A 43 0.05 -8.99 13.80
N ASP A 44 -0.04 -7.92 14.59
CA ASP A 44 -0.41 -8.00 16.00
C ASP A 44 -1.77 -8.67 16.19
N ILE A 45 -2.75 -8.34 15.33
CA ILE A 45 -4.05 -9.01 15.35
C ILE A 45 -3.85 -10.50 15.10
N PHE A 46 -3.22 -10.91 13.99
CA PHE A 46 -3.08 -12.32 13.63
C PHE A 46 -2.23 -13.16 14.61
N GLU A 47 -1.28 -12.55 15.32
CA GLU A 47 -0.47 -13.24 16.32
C GLU A 47 -1.25 -13.45 17.63
N ASN A 48 -2.04 -12.46 18.05
CA ASN A 48 -2.78 -12.51 19.31
C ASN A 48 -4.18 -13.16 19.18
N PHE A 49 -4.75 -13.20 17.98
CA PHE A 49 -6.11 -13.72 17.73
C PHE A 49 -6.30 -15.21 18.03
N PRO A 50 -5.40 -16.13 17.58
CA PRO A 50 -5.59 -17.57 17.78
C PRO A 50 -5.64 -17.95 19.26
N GLN A 51 -4.93 -17.20 20.11
CA GLN A 51 -4.96 -17.37 21.56
C GLN A 51 -6.26 -16.83 22.18
N ALA A 52 -6.78 -15.72 21.66
CA ALA A 52 -8.07 -15.18 22.09
C ALA A 52 -9.23 -16.11 21.71
N LEU A 53 -9.23 -16.72 20.53
CA LEU A 53 -10.36 -17.57 20.05
C LEU A 53 -10.42 -18.97 20.69
N THR A 54 -9.33 -19.47 21.26
CA THR A 54 -9.24 -20.84 21.82
C THR A 54 -9.71 -20.94 23.27
N SER A 55 -10.01 -19.81 23.91
CA SER A 55 -10.58 -19.78 25.26
C SER A 55 -12.08 -20.11 25.22
N HIS A 56 -12.51 -21.12 25.96
CA HIS A 56 -13.91 -21.62 26.01
C HIS A 56 -14.97 -20.58 26.47
N GLU A 57 -14.57 -19.36 26.86
CA GLU A 57 -15.45 -18.24 27.22
C GLU A 57 -15.84 -17.33 26.02
N ASN A 58 -15.39 -17.63 24.80
CA ASN A 58 -15.47 -16.73 23.64
C ASN A 58 -16.37 -17.24 22.50
N GLU A 59 -17.59 -17.67 22.81
CA GLU A 59 -18.59 -17.87 21.76
C GLU A 59 -19.13 -16.53 21.25
N PHE A 60 -18.68 -16.14 20.05
CA PHE A 60 -19.27 -15.00 19.35
C PHE A 60 -20.73 -15.29 19.01
N THR A 61 -21.60 -14.30 19.23
CA THR A 61 -22.98 -14.35 18.77
C THR A 61 -23.03 -14.35 17.23
N VAL A 62 -24.20 -14.67 16.68
CA VAL A 62 -24.40 -14.63 15.22
C VAL A 62 -24.21 -13.21 14.69
N GLU A 63 -24.69 -12.21 15.43
CA GLU A 63 -24.56 -10.80 15.11
C GLU A 63 -23.09 -10.35 15.10
N GLU A 64 -22.32 -10.73 16.11
CA GLU A 64 -20.89 -10.40 16.19
C GLU A 64 -20.09 -11.06 15.04
N LYS A 65 -20.42 -12.31 14.69
CA LYS A 65 -19.80 -13.00 13.54
C LYS A 65 -20.14 -12.32 12.22
N ASN A 66 -21.38 -11.84 12.06
CA ASN A 66 -21.80 -11.10 10.87
C ASN A 66 -21.07 -9.76 10.78
N LEU A 67 -20.97 -9.02 11.88
CA LEU A 67 -20.23 -7.76 11.93
C LEU A 67 -18.75 -7.95 11.56
N LEU A 68 -18.08 -8.94 12.16
CA LEU A 68 -16.69 -9.26 11.82
C LEU A 68 -16.53 -9.62 10.34
N ARG A 69 -17.46 -10.40 9.80
CA ARG A 69 -17.45 -10.75 8.38
C ARG A 69 -17.55 -9.51 7.49
N GLU A 70 -18.47 -8.60 7.79
CA GLU A 70 -18.65 -7.36 7.04
C GLU A 70 -17.36 -6.52 7.08
N VAL A 71 -16.79 -6.32 8.27
CA VAL A 71 -15.53 -5.56 8.43
C VAL A 71 -14.38 -6.19 7.64
N ILE A 72 -14.22 -7.52 7.71
CA ILE A 72 -13.19 -8.24 6.96
C ILE A 72 -13.41 -8.11 5.45
N GLN A 73 -14.65 -8.17 4.96
CA GLN A 73 -14.96 -7.99 3.55
C GLN A 73 -14.61 -6.57 3.08
N CYS A 74 -14.90 -5.55 3.89
CA CYS A 74 -14.52 -4.17 3.61
C CYS A 74 -12.99 -4.00 3.58
N LEU A 75 -12.27 -4.55 4.56
CA LEU A 75 -10.80 -4.55 4.58
C LEU A 75 -10.22 -5.17 3.30
N GLN A 76 -10.70 -6.35 2.91
CA GLN A 76 -10.24 -7.05 1.69
C GLN A 76 -10.52 -6.25 0.41
N ALA A 77 -11.67 -5.58 0.32
CA ALA A 77 -12.01 -4.74 -0.82
C ALA A 77 -11.07 -3.53 -0.92
N ASN A 78 -10.82 -2.86 0.20
CA ASN A 78 -9.92 -1.72 0.27
C ASN A 78 -8.46 -2.12 -0.01
N ASP A 79 -7.98 -3.22 0.56
CA ASP A 79 -6.63 -3.75 0.32
C ASP A 79 -6.40 -4.06 -1.16
N LYS A 80 -7.42 -4.60 -1.84
CA LYS A 80 -7.37 -4.85 -3.28
C LYS A 80 -7.24 -3.54 -4.07
N GLU A 81 -7.95 -2.50 -3.68
CA GLU A 81 -7.85 -1.18 -4.32
C GLU A 81 -6.47 -0.57 -4.10
N ILE A 82 -5.98 -0.55 -2.85
CA ILE A 82 -4.64 -0.08 -2.48
C ILE A 82 -3.58 -0.81 -3.32
N ALA A 83 -3.64 -2.15 -3.39
CA ALA A 83 -2.68 -2.94 -4.14
C ALA A 83 -2.69 -2.62 -5.65
N ASN A 84 -3.87 -2.37 -6.24
CA ASN A 84 -3.98 -2.00 -7.65
C ASN A 84 -3.39 -0.60 -7.92
N SER A 85 -3.63 0.36 -7.03
CA SER A 85 -3.06 1.71 -7.13
C SER A 85 -1.54 1.69 -6.98
N LEU A 86 -1.00 0.94 -6.01
CA LEU A 86 0.44 0.76 -5.84
C LEU A 86 1.09 0.13 -7.09
N LYS A 87 0.48 -0.90 -7.68
CA LYS A 87 0.96 -1.51 -8.94
C LYS A 87 0.96 -0.51 -10.09
N SER A 88 -0.09 0.30 -10.20
CA SER A 88 -0.22 1.33 -11.23
C SER A 88 0.86 2.40 -11.07
N ARG A 89 1.10 2.86 -9.83
CA ARG A 89 2.16 3.81 -9.51
C ARG A 89 3.55 3.25 -9.82
N LEU A 90 3.84 2.00 -9.45
CA LEU A 90 5.11 1.35 -9.77
C LEU A 90 5.34 1.30 -11.28
N SER A 91 4.31 0.93 -12.05
CA SER A 91 4.37 0.87 -13.52
C SER A 91 4.64 2.26 -14.12
N PHE A 92 4.01 3.31 -13.58
CA PHE A 92 4.25 4.69 -13.99
C PHE A 92 5.69 5.15 -13.69
N LEU A 93 6.20 4.87 -12.50
CA LEU A 93 7.58 5.20 -12.12
C LEU A 93 8.60 4.49 -13.00
N GLN A 94 8.41 3.19 -13.29
CA GLN A 94 9.26 2.41 -14.19
C GLN A 94 9.29 2.99 -15.61
N LYS A 95 8.13 3.39 -16.13
CA LYS A 95 8.01 4.04 -17.45
C LYS A 95 8.75 5.38 -17.48
N ASN A 96 8.60 6.20 -16.45
CA ASN A 96 9.26 7.50 -16.37
C ASN A 96 10.78 7.37 -16.23
N MET A 97 11.26 6.42 -15.42
CA MET A 97 12.69 6.14 -15.32
C MET A 97 13.28 5.69 -16.66
N SER A 98 12.56 4.82 -17.39
CA SER A 98 12.96 4.40 -18.73
C SER A 98 13.04 5.57 -19.69
N ALA A 99 12.01 6.44 -19.71
CA ALA A 99 12.00 7.62 -20.56
C ALA A 99 13.12 8.61 -20.21
N LEU A 100 13.37 8.84 -18.92
CA LEU A 100 14.47 9.70 -18.45
C LEU A 100 15.83 9.14 -18.88
N HIS A 101 16.02 7.83 -18.78
CA HIS A 101 17.26 7.18 -19.19
C HIS A 101 17.50 7.35 -20.70
N HIS A 102 16.48 7.10 -21.52
CA HIS A 102 16.57 7.31 -22.97
C HIS A 102 16.80 8.79 -23.32
N GLY A 103 16.12 9.72 -22.64
CA GLY A 103 16.35 11.15 -22.83
C GLY A 103 17.80 11.55 -22.52
N ASN A 104 18.36 11.06 -21.42
CA ASN A 104 19.75 11.32 -21.04
C ASN A 104 20.73 10.72 -22.07
N GLN A 105 20.49 9.50 -22.56
CA GLN A 105 21.30 8.91 -23.63
C GLN A 105 21.25 9.74 -24.92
N CYS A 106 20.07 10.19 -25.34
CA CYS A 106 19.91 11.04 -26.52
C CYS A 106 20.66 12.38 -26.35
N SER A 107 20.57 13.01 -25.17
CA SER A 107 21.31 14.23 -24.87
C SER A 107 22.83 14.02 -24.85
N GLN A 108 23.31 12.89 -24.35
CA GLN A 108 24.73 12.53 -24.38
C GLN A 108 25.22 12.31 -25.81
N LEU A 109 24.46 11.59 -26.64
CA LEU A 109 24.80 11.37 -28.05
C LEU A 109 24.79 12.69 -28.84
N TYR A 110 23.81 13.56 -28.59
CA TYR A 110 23.75 14.89 -29.20
C TYR A 110 24.97 15.74 -28.84
N ASN A 111 25.33 15.79 -27.55
CA ASN A 111 26.52 16.51 -27.08
C ASN A 111 27.81 15.91 -27.67
N ALA A 112 27.93 14.59 -27.75
CA ALA A 112 29.07 13.93 -28.36
C ALA A 112 29.20 14.26 -29.85
N GLN A 113 28.07 14.30 -30.59
CA GLN A 113 28.06 14.66 -32.00
C GLN A 113 28.39 16.14 -32.22
N TYR A 114 27.87 17.04 -31.39
CA TYR A 114 28.18 18.47 -31.43
C TYR A 114 29.67 18.73 -31.16
N MET A 115 30.23 18.09 -30.13
CA MET A 115 31.66 18.20 -29.79
C MET A 115 32.56 17.62 -30.90
N SER A 116 32.15 16.51 -31.52
CA SER A 116 32.88 15.91 -32.65
C SER A 116 32.89 16.81 -33.89
N ILE A 117 31.79 17.51 -34.19
CA ILE A 117 31.73 18.44 -35.32
C ILE A 117 32.64 19.65 -35.04
N MET A 118 32.59 20.20 -33.83
CA MET A 118 33.43 21.33 -33.43
C MET A 118 34.93 21.00 -33.42
N SER A 119 35.33 19.76 -33.09
CA SER A 119 36.75 19.37 -33.12
C SER A 119 37.29 19.13 -34.54
N THR A 120 36.46 18.83 -35.52
CA THR A 120 36.86 18.66 -36.94
C THR A 120 36.95 19.96 -37.74
N VAL A 121 36.49 21.08 -37.18
CA VAL A 121 36.46 22.40 -37.85
C VAL A 121 37.66 23.29 -37.45
N ASN A 122 38.53 22.83 -36.55
CA ASN A 122 39.81 23.46 -36.20
C ASN A 122 40.99 22.66 -36.77
#